data_AF-A0A9D9D6K9-F1
#
_entry.id   AF-A0A9D9D6K9-F1
#
_cell.length_a   1.000
_cell.length_b   1.000
_cell.length_c   1.000
_cell.angle_alpha   90.00
_cell.angle_beta   90.00
_cell.angle_gamma   90.00
#
_symmetry.space_group_name_H-M   'P 1'
#
loop_
_entity.id
_entity.type
_entity.pdbx_description
1 polymer ?
#
loop_
_entity_poly.entity_id
_entity_poly.type
_entity_poly.pdbx_seq_one_letter_code
_entity_poly.pdbx_strand_id
1 'polypeptide(L)' 'MKFDKHKGVAPYKRFDDMGVYRNGYSDRNFLKRLGEMGIRLPRDREGNFSTELFSRY' A
#
# COMPACT_ATOMS: atom_id res chain seq x y z
N MET A 1 -8.04 1.66 4.57
CA MET A 1 -7.21 2.87 4.38
C MET A 1 -6.65 2.97 2.94
N LYS A 2 -6.63 4.16 2.29
CA LYS A 2 -5.90 4.41 1.02
C LYS A 2 -4.47 4.83 1.32
N PHE A 3 -3.49 4.39 0.53
CA PHE A 3 -2.07 4.68 0.75
C PHE A 3 -1.73 6.17 0.89
N ASP A 4 -2.42 7.04 0.16
CA ASP A 4 -2.17 8.50 0.23
C ASP A 4 -2.56 9.09 1.60
N LYS A 5 -3.58 8.51 2.26
CA LYS A 5 -3.92 8.88 3.64
C LYS A 5 -2.85 8.44 4.64
N HIS A 6 -2.18 7.32 4.40
CA HIS A 6 -1.10 6.85 5.28
C HIS A 6 0.14 7.75 5.18
N LYS A 7 0.44 8.26 3.98
CA LYS A 7 1.48 9.26 3.81
C LYS A 7 1.13 10.64 4.37
N GLY A 8 -0.16 10.93 4.57
CA GLY A 8 -0.62 12.26 4.94
C GLY A 8 -0.44 13.33 3.84
N VAL A 9 -0.06 12.94 2.62
CA VAL A 9 0.24 13.86 1.52
C VAL A 9 -0.44 13.42 0.22
N ALA A 10 -0.88 14.39 -0.57
CA ALA A 10 -1.49 14.16 -1.88
C ALA A 10 -0.47 13.62 -2.91
N PRO A 11 -0.92 12.90 -3.95
CA PRO A 11 -0.04 12.40 -5.00
C PRO A 11 0.79 13.53 -5.64
N TYR A 12 2.08 13.26 -5.91
CA TYR A 12 3.02 14.17 -6.58
C TYR A 12 3.41 15.47 -5.84
N LYS A 13 2.90 15.68 -4.62
CA LYS A 13 3.29 16.83 -3.79
C LYS A 13 4.64 16.53 -3.11
N ARG A 14 5.64 17.40 -3.28
CA ARG A 14 6.95 17.27 -2.60
C ARG A 14 6.96 18.14 -1.34
N PHE A 15 7.47 17.59 -0.26
CA PHE A 15 7.75 18.27 1.01
C PHE A 15 9.16 17.83 1.45
N ASP A 16 9.95 18.75 2.00
CA ASP A 16 11.32 18.45 2.45
C ASP A 16 11.37 17.42 3.59
N ASP A 17 10.28 17.30 4.36
CA ASP A 17 10.17 16.44 5.54
C ASP A 17 9.35 15.16 5.28
N MET A 18 9.42 14.61 4.05
CA MET A 18 8.75 13.36 3.73
C MET A 18 9.36 12.20 4.53
N GLY A 19 8.73 11.82 5.64
CA GLY A 19 9.12 10.63 6.40
C GLY A 19 8.78 9.30 5.71
N VAL A 20 7.88 9.30 4.71
CA VAL A 20 7.27 8.07 4.18
C VAL A 20 7.37 8.03 2.64
N TYR A 21 8.12 7.05 2.11
CA TYR A 21 8.44 6.93 0.68
C TYR A 21 7.90 5.64 0.05
N ARG A 22 7.32 5.71 -1.15
CA ARG A 22 6.83 4.50 -1.84
C ARG A 22 8.05 3.68 -2.22
N ASN A 23 8.06 2.40 -1.87
CA ASN A 23 9.09 1.45 -2.25
C ASN A 23 8.48 0.30 -3.06
N GLY A 24 7.91 0.66 -4.21
CA GLY A 24 7.33 -0.28 -5.16
C GLY A 24 6.02 -0.93 -4.69
N TYR A 25 5.76 -2.11 -5.24
CA TYR A 25 4.57 -2.91 -5.00
C TYR A 25 4.97 -4.32 -4.60
N SER A 26 4.17 -4.94 -3.75
CA SER A 26 4.24 -6.37 -3.45
C SER A 26 3.07 -7.06 -4.15
N ASP A 27 3.35 -8.03 -5.01
CA ASP A 27 2.31 -8.91 -5.54
C ASP A 27 1.86 -9.88 -4.44
N ARG A 28 0.55 -10.09 -4.34
CA ARG A 28 -0.06 -11.12 -3.48
C ARG A 28 -1.23 -11.77 -4.22
N ASN A 29 -1.31 -13.09 -4.14
CA ASN A 29 -2.45 -13.84 -4.64
C ASN A 29 -3.47 -14.05 -3.53
N PHE A 30 -4.72 -13.75 -3.82
CA PHE A 30 -5.84 -13.96 -2.91
C PHE A 30 -6.82 -14.95 -3.50
N LEU A 31 -7.18 -15.95 -2.71
CA LEU A 31 -8.29 -16.83 -3.01
C LEU A 31 -9.60 -16.15 -2.58
N LYS A 32 -10.44 -15.81 -3.55
CA LYS A 32 -11.78 -15.29 -3.33
C LYS A 32 -12.81 -16.29 -3.86
N ARG A 33 -14.08 -16.05 -3.56
CA ARG A 33 -15.19 -16.90 -4.03
C ARG A 33 -15.25 -17.01 -5.56
N LEU A 34 -14.75 -16.00 -6.27
CA LEU A 34 -14.69 -15.95 -7.73
C LEU A 34 -13.44 -16.62 -8.33
N GLY A 35 -12.53 -17.14 -7.49
CA GLY A 35 -11.25 -17.71 -7.91
C GLY A 35 -10.03 -16.98 -7.34
N GLU A 36 -8.85 -17.32 -7.87
CA GLU A 36 -7.58 -16.69 -7.51
C GLU A 36 -7.43 -15.34 -8.21
N MET A 37 -7.05 -14.31 -7.44
CA MET A 37 -6.80 -12.97 -7.95
C MET A 37 -5.46 -12.44 -7.44
N GLY A 38 -4.57 -12.10 -8.36
CA GLY A 38 -3.32 -11.41 -8.06
C GLY A 38 -3.54 -9.90 -7.90
N ILE A 39 -3.14 -9.35 -6.76
CA ILE A 39 -3.28 -7.92 -6.45
C ILE A 39 -1.92 -7.34 -6.08
N ARG A 40 -1.64 -6.13 -6.56
CA ARG A 40 -0.46 -5.33 -6.20
C ARG A 40 -0.75 -4.44 -5.02
N LEU A 41 -0.11 -4.71 -3.89
CA LEU A 41 -0.18 -3.88 -2.70
C LEU A 41 0.96 -2.85 -2.70
N PRO A 42 0.68 -1.55 -2.59
CA PRO A 42 1.73 -0.55 -2.50
C PRO A 42 2.52 -0.76 -1.21
N ARG A 43 3.85 -0.69 -1.30
CA ARG A 43 4.75 -0.85 -0.16
C ARG A 43 5.39 0.48 0.20
N ASP A 44 5.52 0.72 1.49
CA ASP A 44 6.30 1.83 2.02
C ASP A 44 7.74 1.40 2.31
N ARG A 45 8.69 2.35 2.29
CA ARG A 45 10.10 2.10 2.54
C ARG A 45 10.36 1.55 3.95
N GLU A 46 9.61 1.99 4.94
CA GLU A 46 9.73 1.52 6.31
C GLU A 46 8.88 0.27 6.60
N GLY A 47 8.03 -0.16 5.66
CA GLY A 47 7.16 -1.33 5.83
C GLY A 47 5.98 -1.11 6.78
N ASN A 48 5.79 0.11 7.27
CA ASN A 48 4.74 0.47 8.24
C ASN A 48 3.34 0.59 7.62
N PHE A 49 3.23 0.53 6.29
CA PHE A 49 1.94 0.52 5.61
C PHE A 49 1.39 -0.90 5.44
N SER A 50 0.27 -1.19 6.11
CA SER A 50 -0.56 -2.35 5.82
C SER A 50 -1.94 -1.92 5.36
N THR A 51 -2.46 -2.55 4.32
CA THR A 51 -3.80 -2.24 3.83
C THR A 51 -4.81 -2.98 4.71
N GLU A 52 -5.62 -2.26 5.50
CA GLU A 52 -6.68 -2.85 6.34
C GLU A 52 -7.64 -3.77 5.57
N LEU A 53 -7.82 -3.51 4.27
CA LEU A 53 -8.69 -4.33 3.41
C LEU A 53 -8.18 -5.77 3.25
N PHE A 54 -6.88 -5.99 3.44
CA PHE A 54 -6.19 -7.25 3.17
C PHE A 54 -5.31 -7.71 4.32
N SER A 55 -5.43 -7.13 5.51
CA SER A 55 -4.58 -7.44 6.67
C SER A 55 -4.90 -8.80 7.32
N ARG A 56 -6.07 -9.38 7.04
CA ARG A 56 -6.59 -10.60 7.68
C ARG A 56 -6.58 -11.85 6.78
N TYR A 57 -5.91 -11.79 5.63
CA TYR A 57 -5.83 -12.87 4.66
C TYR A 57 -4.38 -13.15 4.25
#